data_AF-A0A9D6IIU5-F1
#
_entry.id   AF-A0A9D6IIU5-F1
#
_cell.length_a   1.000
_cell.length_b   1.000
_cell.length_c   1.000
_cell.angle_alpha   90.00
_cell.angle_beta   90.00
_cell.angle_gamma   90.00
#
_symmetry.space_group_name_H-M   'P 1'
#
loop_
_entity.id
_entity.type
_entity.pdbx_description
1 polymer ?
#
loop_
_entity_poly.entity_id
_entity_poly.type
_entity_poly.pdbx_seq_one_letter_code
_entity_poly.pdbx_strand_id
1 'polypeptide(L)'
;MASSIVLSPPANHKGTQQSFARLSAALLASFQDRLRQRNFSTHTIRSYTFAVSQYLAFLRSQDPRDNARLRTRHYLENMMVRGLSQRTIAHHLTILREFYRHLNREGIIDRNPILELPMRRGYQRKLPRFLTENEIARLFSYHHSKRDRAMLEFFYSSGCRVGEIVQLQVEDLDFRQRQVLLKGKGNKERLVPFGSKAAMALRPYLQGRTSGPVILTSRGQPMTTR
;
A
#
# COMPACT_ATOMS: atom_id res chain seq x y z
N MET A 1 -21.19 28.21 4.63
CA MET A 1 -21.93 28.18 3.34
C MET A 1 -22.08 26.72 2.93
N ALA A 2 -23.16 26.09 3.38
CA ALA A 2 -23.38 24.65 3.27
C ALA A 2 -24.25 24.35 2.04
N SER A 3 -23.70 23.65 1.05
CA SER A 3 -24.46 23.13 -0.09
C SER A 3 -25.22 21.88 0.35
N SER A 4 -26.51 22.05 0.64
CA SER A 4 -27.44 20.96 0.94
C SER A 4 -27.81 20.24 -0.36
N ILE A 5 -27.40 18.98 -0.49
CA ILE A 5 -27.80 18.12 -1.62
C ILE A 5 -29.17 17.53 -1.29
N VAL A 6 -30.24 18.17 -1.76
CA VAL A 6 -31.59 17.60 -1.79
C VAL A 6 -31.84 17.06 -3.20
N LEU A 7 -32.08 15.76 -3.32
CA LEU A 7 -32.43 15.09 -4.59
C LEU A 7 -33.63 14.17 -4.35
N SER A 8 -34.82 14.64 -4.74
CA SER A 8 -36.01 13.81 -4.96
C SER A 8 -35.86 12.98 -6.25
N PRO A 9 -36.49 11.81 -6.38
CA PRO A 9 -36.16 10.86 -7.44
C PRO A 9 -36.99 11.08 -8.71
N PRO A 10 -36.42 10.94 -9.92
CA PRO A 10 -37.18 10.61 -11.11
C PRO A 10 -37.01 9.13 -11.49
N ALA A 11 -38.14 8.48 -11.72
CA ALA A 11 -38.25 7.13 -12.27
C ALA A 11 -37.87 7.11 -13.75
N ASN A 12 -36.62 6.74 -14.07
CA ASN A 12 -36.21 6.35 -15.42
C ASN A 12 -34.90 5.53 -15.37
N HIS A 13 -34.91 4.25 -15.79
CA HIS A 13 -33.77 3.33 -15.60
C HIS A 13 -32.43 3.81 -16.17
N LYS A 14 -32.43 4.58 -17.28
CA LYS A 14 -31.20 5.19 -17.84
C LYS A 14 -30.74 6.43 -17.05
N GLY A 15 -31.67 7.22 -16.52
CA GLY A 15 -31.39 8.38 -15.67
C GLY A 15 -30.87 8.01 -14.27
N THR A 16 -31.34 6.90 -13.71
CA THR A 16 -30.88 6.36 -12.43
C THR A 16 -29.43 5.84 -12.49
N GLN A 17 -29.02 5.22 -13.60
CA GLN A 17 -27.63 4.77 -13.76
C GLN A 17 -26.65 5.94 -13.93
N GLN A 18 -27.02 6.96 -14.71
CA GLN A 18 -26.15 8.11 -14.96
C GLN A 18 -26.02 9.01 -13.71
N SER A 19 -27.09 9.15 -12.91
CA SER A 19 -27.05 9.85 -11.63
C SER A 19 -26.21 9.09 -10.58
N PHE A 20 -26.33 7.77 -10.49
CA PHE A 20 -25.49 6.96 -9.60
C PHE A 20 -24.02 6.99 -9.98
N ALA A 21 -23.69 6.95 -11.27
CA ALA A 21 -22.30 7.04 -11.74
C ALA A 21 -21.67 8.37 -11.32
N ARG A 22 -22.40 9.48 -11.44
CA ARG A 22 -21.97 10.81 -10.96
C ARG A 22 -21.78 10.83 -9.44
N LEU A 23 -22.74 10.29 -8.68
CA LEU A 23 -22.62 10.17 -7.22
C LEU A 23 -21.39 9.36 -6.82
N SER A 24 -21.21 8.18 -7.41
CA SER A 24 -20.08 7.29 -7.13
C SER A 24 -18.73 7.93 -7.41
N ALA A 25 -18.62 8.65 -8.53
CA ALA A 25 -17.42 9.40 -8.88
C ALA A 25 -17.14 10.52 -7.86
N ALA A 26 -18.17 11.28 -7.46
CA ALA A 26 -18.03 12.34 -6.46
C ALA A 26 -17.60 11.82 -5.09
N LEU A 27 -18.22 10.73 -4.61
CA LEU A 27 -17.86 10.09 -3.34
C LEU A 27 -16.42 9.56 -3.35
N LEU A 28 -16.00 8.96 -4.46
CA LEU A 28 -14.64 8.45 -4.61
C LEU A 28 -13.60 9.60 -4.66
N ALA A 29 -13.89 10.67 -5.38
CA ALA A 29 -13.03 11.85 -5.47
C ALA A 29 -12.85 12.52 -4.09
N SER A 30 -13.97 12.79 -3.39
CA SER A 30 -13.95 13.33 -2.03
C SER A 30 -13.16 12.44 -1.06
N PHE A 31 -13.32 11.12 -1.16
CA PHE A 31 -12.55 10.18 -0.34
C PHE A 31 -11.04 10.21 -0.68
N GLN A 32 -10.67 10.28 -1.96
CA GLN A 32 -9.26 10.41 -2.37
C GLN A 32 -8.62 11.68 -1.82
N ASP A 33 -9.33 12.81 -1.88
CA ASP A 33 -8.83 14.08 -1.34
C ASP A 33 -8.61 13.99 0.16
N ARG A 34 -9.52 13.32 0.88
CA ARG A 34 -9.32 13.08 2.31
C ARG A 34 -8.08 12.24 2.59
N LEU A 35 -7.82 11.22 1.79
CA LEU A 35 -6.62 10.38 1.96
C LEU A 35 -5.34 11.19 1.69
N ARG A 36 -5.36 12.09 0.70
CA ARG A 36 -4.25 13.03 0.43
C ARG A 36 -4.02 13.97 1.61
N GLN A 37 -5.08 14.60 2.13
CA GLN A 37 -5.00 15.50 3.30
C GLN A 37 -4.46 14.80 4.56
N ARG A 38 -4.70 13.49 4.71
CA ARG A 38 -4.13 12.68 5.80
C ARG A 38 -2.71 12.17 5.52
N ASN A 39 -2.05 12.63 4.46
CA ASN A 39 -0.70 12.26 4.06
C ASN A 39 -0.51 10.74 3.90
N PHE A 40 -1.54 10.03 3.44
CA PHE A 40 -1.40 8.62 3.08
C PHE A 40 -0.48 8.48 1.87
N SER A 41 0.35 7.42 1.85
CA SER A 41 1.22 7.16 0.71
C SER A 41 0.43 6.90 -0.57
N THR A 42 1.02 7.21 -1.72
CA THR A 42 0.43 6.95 -3.05
C THR A 42 -0.05 5.50 -3.21
N HIS A 43 0.72 4.55 -2.68
CA HIS A 43 0.35 3.14 -2.64
C HIS A 43 -0.91 2.88 -1.81
N THR A 44 -1.02 3.52 -0.64
CA THR A 44 -2.20 3.38 0.22
C THR A 44 -3.43 4.01 -0.45
N ILE A 45 -3.30 5.20 -1.02
CA ILE A 45 -4.38 5.88 -1.78
C ILE A 45 -4.87 4.99 -2.91
N ARG A 46 -3.96 4.38 -3.70
CA ARG A 46 -4.32 3.45 -4.78
C ARG A 46 -5.06 2.22 -4.26
N SER A 47 -4.56 1.59 -3.20
CA SER A 47 -5.22 0.41 -2.61
C SER A 47 -6.61 0.74 -2.06
N TYR A 48 -6.78 1.89 -1.43
CA TYR A 48 -8.05 2.32 -0.84
C TYR A 48 -9.05 2.70 -1.93
N THR A 49 -8.61 3.49 -2.91
CA THR A 49 -9.41 3.84 -4.10
C THR A 49 -9.93 2.59 -4.79
N PHE A 50 -9.06 1.61 -5.04
CA PHE A 50 -9.43 0.37 -5.71
C PHE A 50 -10.48 -0.42 -4.94
N ALA A 51 -10.34 -0.56 -3.62
CA ALA A 51 -11.33 -1.29 -2.84
C ALA A 51 -12.69 -0.58 -2.81
N VAL A 52 -12.70 0.75 -2.68
CA VAL A 52 -13.96 1.54 -2.71
C VAL A 52 -14.59 1.51 -4.10
N SER A 53 -13.82 1.65 -5.18
CA SER A 53 -14.37 1.58 -6.54
C SER A 53 -14.98 0.20 -6.83
N GLN A 54 -14.32 -0.87 -6.39
CA GLN A 54 -14.86 -2.24 -6.50
C GLN A 54 -16.16 -2.42 -5.70
N TYR A 55 -16.27 -1.79 -4.53
CA TYR A 55 -17.49 -1.82 -3.73
C TYR A 55 -18.62 -1.03 -4.41
N LEU A 56 -18.37 0.20 -4.85
CA LEU A 56 -19.36 1.03 -5.54
C LEU A 56 -19.85 0.37 -6.84
N ALA A 57 -18.96 -0.29 -7.59
CA ALA A 57 -19.33 -1.08 -8.76
C ALA A 57 -20.21 -2.28 -8.41
N PHE A 58 -19.95 -2.95 -7.28
CA PHE A 58 -20.79 -4.05 -6.79
C PHE A 58 -22.21 -3.61 -6.45
N LEU A 59 -22.42 -2.37 -5.99
CA LEU A 59 -23.74 -1.86 -5.64
C LEU A 59 -24.68 -1.62 -6.84
N ARG A 60 -24.18 -1.68 -8.09
CA ARG A 60 -25.00 -1.67 -9.33
C ARG A 60 -26.14 -0.62 -9.34
N SER A 61 -25.83 0.64 -9.08
CA SER A 61 -26.79 1.76 -9.03
C SER A 61 -27.56 1.95 -7.75
N GLN A 62 -27.26 1.17 -6.71
CA GLN A 62 -27.88 1.33 -5.41
C GLN A 62 -27.04 2.23 -4.50
N ASP A 63 -27.68 3.18 -3.83
CA ASP A 63 -27.00 4.18 -3.00
C ASP A 63 -26.19 3.53 -1.85
N PRO A 64 -24.89 3.81 -1.67
CA PRO A 64 -24.10 3.24 -0.57
C PRO A 64 -24.63 3.58 0.83
N ARG A 65 -25.52 4.55 0.98
CA ARG A 65 -26.20 4.92 2.23
C ARG A 65 -27.31 3.93 2.59
N ASP A 66 -28.03 3.42 1.60
CA ASP A 66 -29.18 2.54 1.81
C ASP A 66 -28.75 1.13 2.20
N ASN A 67 -29.31 0.63 3.32
CA ASN A 67 -29.04 -0.73 3.80
C ASN A 67 -27.54 -1.08 3.85
N ALA A 68 -26.69 -0.08 4.12
CA ALA A 68 -25.24 -0.14 4.02
C ALA A 68 -24.62 -1.36 4.72
N ARG A 69 -25.12 -1.72 5.91
CA ARG A 69 -24.69 -2.90 6.66
C ARG A 69 -24.94 -4.20 5.92
N LEU A 70 -26.15 -4.37 5.38
CA LEU A 70 -26.55 -5.56 4.63
C LEU A 70 -25.77 -5.66 3.32
N ARG A 71 -25.65 -4.55 2.59
CA ARG A 71 -24.94 -4.52 1.29
C ARG A 71 -23.44 -4.76 1.44
N THR A 72 -22.83 -4.19 2.48
CA THR A 72 -21.43 -4.49 2.80
C THR A 72 -21.25 -5.96 3.14
N ARG A 73 -22.18 -6.57 3.90
CA ARG A 73 -22.13 -8.02 4.17
C ARG A 73 -22.19 -8.84 2.87
N HIS A 74 -23.14 -8.55 1.99
CA HIS A 74 -23.26 -9.23 0.69
C HIS A 74 -22.03 -9.03 -0.20
N TYR A 75 -21.40 -7.86 -0.16
CA TYR A 75 -20.15 -7.62 -0.87
C TYR A 75 -19.02 -8.53 -0.36
N LEU A 76 -18.85 -8.61 0.96
CA LEU A 76 -17.81 -9.48 1.55
C LEU A 76 -18.10 -10.98 1.30
N GLU A 77 -19.37 -11.37 1.26
CA GLU A 77 -19.80 -12.73 0.87
C GLU A 77 -19.50 -13.01 -0.61
N ASN A 78 -19.80 -12.06 -1.51
CA ASN A 78 -19.45 -12.18 -2.92
C ASN A 78 -17.93 -12.34 -3.13
N MET A 79 -17.12 -11.60 -2.38
CA MET A 79 -15.66 -11.76 -2.41
C MET A 79 -15.22 -13.17 -2.00
N MET A 80 -15.90 -13.78 -1.02
CA MET A 80 -15.63 -15.14 -0.57
C MET A 80 -16.02 -16.17 -1.63
N VAL A 81 -17.21 -16.04 -2.23
CA VAL A 81 -17.66 -16.91 -3.33
C VAL A 81 -16.68 -16.86 -4.51
N ARG A 82 -16.05 -15.71 -4.75
CA ARG A 82 -15.00 -15.52 -5.76
C ARG A 82 -13.62 -16.08 -5.36
N GLY A 83 -13.49 -16.74 -4.21
CA GLY A 83 -12.25 -17.35 -3.76
C GLY A 83 -11.17 -16.36 -3.28
N LEU A 84 -11.53 -15.11 -2.96
CA LEU A 84 -10.54 -14.15 -2.46
C LEU A 84 -10.07 -14.53 -1.05
N SER A 85 -8.78 -14.29 -0.79
CA SER A 85 -8.20 -14.61 0.52
C SER A 85 -8.88 -13.84 1.65
N GLN A 86 -8.98 -14.45 2.84
CA GLN A 86 -9.50 -13.78 4.04
C GLN A 86 -8.76 -12.48 4.37
N ARG A 87 -7.45 -12.42 4.06
CA ARG A 87 -6.64 -11.19 4.20
C ARG A 87 -7.16 -10.08 3.29
N THR A 88 -7.49 -10.39 2.06
CA THR A 88 -8.06 -9.44 1.09
C THR A 88 -9.42 -8.94 1.55
N ILE A 89 -10.30 -9.86 1.97
CA ILE A 89 -11.65 -9.52 2.49
C ILE A 89 -11.54 -8.62 3.72
N ALA A 90 -10.65 -8.96 4.65
CA ALA A 90 -10.38 -8.18 5.84
C ALA A 90 -9.83 -6.77 5.55
N HIS A 91 -8.94 -6.66 4.57
CA HIS A 91 -8.40 -5.39 4.12
C HIS A 91 -9.48 -4.53 3.48
N HIS A 92 -10.36 -5.11 2.66
CA HIS A 92 -11.52 -4.41 2.09
C HIS A 92 -12.45 -3.89 3.19
N LEU A 93 -12.81 -4.71 4.19
CA LEU A 93 -13.65 -4.25 5.31
C LEU A 93 -13.01 -3.08 6.08
N THR A 94 -11.69 -3.12 6.27
CA THR A 94 -10.95 -2.02 6.91
C THR A 94 -11.07 -0.73 6.10
N ILE A 95 -10.89 -0.80 4.78
CA ILE A 95 -11.03 0.35 3.89
C ILE A 95 -12.47 0.87 3.87
N LEU A 96 -13.47 -0.02 3.81
CA LEU A 96 -14.87 0.37 3.82
C LEU A 96 -15.23 1.08 5.11
N ARG A 97 -14.71 0.66 6.26
CA ARG A 97 -14.91 1.38 7.53
C ARG A 97 -14.34 2.80 7.48
N GLU A 98 -13.17 2.99 6.88
CA GLU A 98 -12.60 4.33 6.65
C GLU A 98 -13.46 5.16 5.67
N PHE A 99 -14.00 4.54 4.63
CA PHE A 99 -14.91 5.18 3.68
C PHE A 99 -16.21 5.66 4.36
N TYR A 100 -16.90 4.80 5.12
CA TYR A 100 -18.10 5.22 5.86
C TYR A 100 -17.78 6.21 6.98
N ARG A 101 -16.57 6.19 7.56
CA ARG A 101 -16.12 7.25 8.48
C ARG A 101 -15.93 8.59 7.75
N HIS A 102 -15.45 8.57 6.52
CA HIS A 102 -15.38 9.76 5.66
C HIS A 102 -16.78 10.32 5.39
N LEU A 103 -17.72 9.48 4.94
CA LEU A 103 -19.11 9.89 4.70
C LEU A 103 -19.75 10.51 5.95
N ASN A 104 -19.48 9.94 7.12
CA ASN A 104 -19.98 10.48 8.39
C ASN A 104 -19.42 11.87 8.71
N ARG A 105 -18.12 12.10 8.45
CA ARG A 105 -17.48 13.40 8.66
C ARG A 105 -17.99 14.48 7.71
N GLU A 106 -18.32 14.11 6.48
CA GLU A 106 -18.89 15.02 5.49
C GLU A 106 -20.39 15.30 5.72
N GLY A 107 -20.98 14.75 6.79
CA GLY A 107 -22.41 14.91 7.09
C GLY A 107 -23.34 14.15 6.13
N ILE A 108 -22.81 13.21 5.34
CA ILE A 108 -23.58 12.42 4.37
C ILE A 108 -24.37 11.30 5.07
N ILE A 109 -23.89 10.83 6.23
CA ILE A 109 -24.56 9.85 7.10
C ILE A 109 -24.36 10.21 8.57
N ASP A 110 -25.34 9.92 9.42
CA ASP A 110 -25.27 10.28 10.85
C ASP A 110 -24.35 9.39 11.67
N ARG A 111 -24.18 8.13 11.26
CA ARG A 111 -23.31 7.14 11.92
C ARG A 111 -22.70 6.17 10.92
N ASN A 112 -21.57 5.57 11.26
CA ASN A 112 -20.96 4.52 10.45
C ASN A 112 -21.74 3.19 10.63
N PRO A 113 -22.46 2.71 9.59
CA PRO A 113 -23.37 1.56 9.73
C PRO A 113 -22.63 0.21 9.75
N ILE A 114 -21.33 0.20 9.47
CA ILE A 114 -20.53 -1.02 9.30
C ILE A 114 -19.39 -1.15 10.30
N LEU A 115 -19.33 -0.25 11.29
CA LEU A 115 -18.27 -0.26 12.31
C LEU A 115 -18.24 -1.60 13.06
N GLU A 116 -19.43 -2.12 13.39
CA GLU A 116 -19.63 -3.37 14.14
C GLU A 116 -19.70 -4.62 13.27
N LEU A 117 -19.57 -4.52 11.94
CA LEU A 117 -19.54 -5.72 11.11
C LEU A 117 -18.34 -6.58 11.53
N PRO A 118 -18.53 -7.84 11.97
CA PRO A 118 -17.45 -8.64 12.48
C PRO A 118 -16.47 -8.98 11.36
N MET A 119 -15.18 -8.91 11.68
CA MET A 119 -14.19 -9.58 10.85
C MET A 119 -14.44 -11.09 10.96
N ARG A 120 -14.64 -11.80 9.84
CA ARG A 120 -14.80 -13.26 9.91
C ARG A 120 -13.53 -13.87 10.55
N ARG A 121 -13.71 -14.61 11.65
CA ARG A 121 -12.63 -15.28 12.38
C ARG A 121 -12.05 -16.40 11.50
N GLY A 122 -10.74 -16.64 11.59
CA GLY A 122 -10.06 -17.68 10.82
C GLY A 122 -8.79 -17.22 10.09
N TYR A 123 -8.48 -15.93 10.12
CA TYR A 123 -7.17 -15.45 9.67
C TYR A 123 -6.12 -15.73 10.75
N GLN A 124 -5.48 -16.89 10.70
CA GLN A 124 -4.16 -17.04 11.30
C GLN A 124 -3.19 -16.19 10.46
N ARG A 125 -2.59 -15.17 11.08
CA ARG A 125 -1.45 -14.47 10.46
C ARG A 125 -0.41 -15.55 10.15
N LYS A 126 -0.24 -15.90 8.87
CA LYS A 126 0.92 -16.69 8.47
C LYS A 126 2.15 -15.97 9.00
N LEU A 127 2.86 -16.64 9.90
CA LEU A 127 4.11 -16.11 10.43
C LEU A 127 5.04 -15.83 9.24
N PRO A 128 5.77 -14.70 9.25
CA PRO A 128 6.80 -14.47 8.26
C PRO A 128 7.72 -15.69 8.23
N ARG A 129 8.00 -16.21 7.02
CA ARG A 129 9.07 -17.19 6.87
C ARG A 129 10.39 -16.47 7.10
N PHE A 130 11.24 -17.02 7.95
CA PHE A 130 12.60 -16.56 8.16
C PHE A 130 13.57 -17.55 7.50
N LEU A 131 14.76 -17.07 7.15
CA LEU A 131 15.83 -17.91 6.65
C LEU A 131 16.66 -18.41 7.83
N THR A 132 16.97 -19.70 7.84
CA THR A 132 17.93 -20.32 8.76
C THR A 132 19.36 -19.91 8.41
N GLU A 133 20.29 -20.03 9.36
CA GLU A 133 21.71 -19.74 9.10
C GLU A 133 22.26 -20.54 7.92
N ASN A 134 21.86 -21.80 7.77
CA ASN A 134 22.26 -22.66 6.65
C ASN A 134 21.70 -22.16 5.31
N GLU A 135 20.45 -21.72 5.27
CA GLU A 135 19.86 -21.13 4.06
C GLU A 135 20.54 -19.81 3.70
N ILE A 136 20.91 -19.01 4.68
CA ILE A 136 21.68 -17.78 4.49
C ILE A 136 23.07 -18.11 3.94
N ALA A 137 23.80 -19.03 4.58
CA ALA A 137 25.12 -19.46 4.12
C ALA A 137 25.08 -19.96 2.67
N ARG A 138 24.08 -20.79 2.34
CA ARG A 138 23.83 -21.27 0.98
C ARG A 138 23.47 -20.14 0.02
N LEU A 139 22.67 -19.17 0.44
CA LEU A 139 22.34 -17.99 -0.37
C LEU A 139 23.60 -17.20 -0.72
N PHE A 140 24.54 -17.05 0.22
CA PHE A 140 25.82 -16.37 0.01
C PHE A 140 26.87 -17.20 -0.75
N SER A 141 26.71 -18.52 -0.87
CA SER A 141 27.66 -19.38 -1.60
C SER A 141 27.45 -19.35 -3.12
N TYR A 142 26.28 -18.94 -3.60
CA TYR A 142 26.02 -18.82 -5.04
C TYR A 142 26.86 -17.71 -5.70
N HIS A 143 27.15 -17.89 -6.98
CA HIS A 143 27.76 -16.84 -7.79
C HIS A 143 26.71 -15.78 -8.14
N HIS A 144 26.92 -14.57 -7.63
CA HIS A 144 26.01 -13.43 -7.82
C HIS A 144 26.66 -12.41 -8.73
N SER A 145 25.84 -11.67 -9.49
CA SER A 145 26.32 -10.44 -10.12
C SER A 145 26.85 -9.45 -9.07
N LYS A 146 27.74 -8.52 -9.45
CA LYS A 146 28.27 -7.50 -8.53
C LYS A 146 27.14 -6.73 -7.83
N ARG A 147 26.07 -6.43 -8.57
CA ARG A 147 24.87 -5.78 -8.04
C ARG A 147 24.19 -6.63 -6.97
N ASP A 148 23.86 -7.87 -7.31
CA ASP A 148 23.06 -8.73 -6.42
C ASP A 148 23.88 -9.09 -5.17
N ARG A 149 25.21 -9.26 -5.30
CA ARG A 149 26.11 -9.42 -4.16
C ARG A 149 26.10 -8.19 -3.25
N ALA A 150 26.22 -6.99 -3.82
CA ALA A 150 26.18 -5.75 -3.05
C ALA A 150 24.84 -5.58 -2.32
N MET A 151 23.72 -5.88 -2.99
CA MET A 151 22.39 -5.86 -2.37
C MET A 151 22.30 -6.86 -1.22
N LEU A 152 22.72 -8.11 -1.43
CA LEU A 152 22.62 -9.18 -0.45
C LEU A 152 23.44 -8.89 0.81
N GLU A 153 24.70 -8.50 0.66
CA GLU A 153 25.57 -8.13 1.79
C GLU A 153 25.03 -6.92 2.54
N PHE A 154 24.53 -5.92 1.82
CA PHE A 154 23.95 -4.72 2.44
C PHE A 154 22.66 -5.03 3.19
N PHE A 155 21.75 -5.83 2.63
CA PHE A 155 20.54 -6.29 3.32
C PHE A 155 20.87 -7.02 4.61
N TYR A 156 21.75 -8.02 4.50
CA TYR A 156 22.11 -8.86 5.64
C TYR A 156 22.76 -8.05 6.76
N SER A 157 23.57 -7.06 6.40
CA SER A 157 24.26 -6.24 7.39
C SER A 157 23.42 -5.11 7.98
N SER A 158 22.57 -4.45 7.21
CA SER A 158 21.86 -3.23 7.66
C SER A 158 20.44 -3.50 8.15
N GLY A 159 19.86 -4.65 7.81
CA GLY A 159 18.45 -4.95 8.07
C GLY A 159 17.49 -3.98 7.39
N CYS A 160 17.92 -3.27 6.35
CA CYS A 160 17.06 -2.35 5.61
C CYS A 160 15.93 -3.08 4.88
N ARG A 161 14.84 -2.37 4.64
CA ARG A 161 13.71 -2.90 3.84
C ARG A 161 14.04 -2.78 2.36
N VAL A 162 13.43 -3.65 1.55
CA VAL A 162 13.57 -3.60 0.07
C VAL A 162 13.24 -2.23 -0.53
N GLY A 163 12.25 -1.52 0.02
CA GLY A 163 11.91 -0.17 -0.41
C GLY A 163 12.99 0.87 -0.10
N GLU A 164 13.76 0.66 0.97
CA GLU A 164 14.81 1.57 1.41
C GLU A 164 16.07 1.41 0.53
N ILE A 165 16.49 0.16 0.23
CA ILE A 165 17.70 -0.06 -0.59
C ILE A 165 17.54 0.42 -2.05
N VAL A 166 16.35 0.27 -2.65
CA VAL A 166 16.15 0.65 -4.05
C VAL A 166 16.03 2.17 -4.23
N GLN A 167 15.74 2.90 -3.16
CA GLN A 167 15.69 4.36 -3.14
C GLN A 167 17.01 4.99 -2.67
N LEU A 168 17.95 4.17 -2.21
CA LEU A 168 19.21 4.62 -1.64
C LEU A 168 20.05 5.36 -2.69
N GLN A 169 20.56 6.53 -2.30
CA GLN A 169 21.49 7.29 -3.12
C GLN A 169 22.93 7.07 -2.65
N VAL A 170 23.91 7.23 -3.53
CA VAL A 170 25.33 7.03 -3.20
C VAL A 170 25.78 8.02 -2.12
N GLU A 171 25.21 9.22 -2.13
CA GLU A 171 25.42 10.31 -1.20
C GLU A 171 24.95 9.96 0.23
N ASP A 172 24.01 9.03 0.36
CA ASP A 172 23.53 8.56 1.66
C ASP A 172 24.53 7.58 2.33
N LEU A 173 25.57 7.13 1.63
CA LEU A 173 26.57 6.16 2.10
C LEU A 173 27.86 6.82 2.59
N ASP A 174 28.12 6.75 3.89
CA ASP A 174 29.42 7.05 4.47
C ASP A 174 30.25 5.76 4.57
N PHE A 175 31.19 5.57 3.65
CA PHE A 175 32.12 4.43 3.68
C PHE A 175 33.23 4.54 4.72
N ARG A 176 33.52 5.74 5.25
CA ARG A 176 34.54 5.95 6.29
C ARG A 176 33.99 5.49 7.63
N GLN A 177 32.78 5.95 7.98
CA GLN A 177 32.10 5.57 9.22
C GLN A 177 31.31 4.25 9.07
N ARG A 178 31.13 3.77 7.83
CA ARG A 178 30.27 2.63 7.45
C ARG A 178 28.85 2.83 7.98
N GLN A 179 28.28 3.98 7.67
CA GLN A 179 26.92 4.35 8.04
C GLN A 179 26.13 4.76 6.81
N VAL A 180 24.82 4.52 6.86
CA VAL A 180 23.89 4.88 5.79
C VAL A 180 22.67 5.61 6.33
N LEU A 181 22.27 6.69 5.66
CA LEU A 181 21.02 7.38 5.96
C LEU A 181 19.86 6.69 5.23
N LEU A 182 19.03 5.95 5.96
CA LEU A 182 17.86 5.27 5.39
C LEU A 182 16.59 6.08 5.60
N LYS A 183 15.82 6.26 4.52
CA LYS A 183 14.52 6.95 4.53
C LYS A 183 13.39 5.94 4.55
N GLY A 184 12.77 5.78 5.73
CA GLY A 184 11.70 4.81 5.98
C GLY A 184 10.29 5.34 5.72
N LYS A 185 9.29 4.53 6.08
CA LYS A 185 7.87 4.90 5.94
C LYS A 185 7.55 6.18 6.74
N GLY A 186 6.86 7.11 6.09
CA GLY A 186 6.50 8.41 6.68
C GLY A 186 7.64 9.42 6.67
N ASN A 187 8.60 9.26 5.75
CA ASN A 187 9.79 10.11 5.60
C ASN A 187 10.64 10.20 6.88
N LYS A 188 10.62 9.13 7.70
CA LYS A 188 11.46 9.03 8.89
C LYS A 188 12.85 8.58 8.49
N GLU A 189 13.84 9.38 8.81
CA GLU A 189 15.24 9.10 8.53
C GLU A 189 15.90 8.40 9.74
N ARG A 190 16.83 7.51 9.46
CA ARG A 190 17.68 6.90 10.49
C ARG A 190 19.07 6.60 9.92
N LEU A 191 20.11 6.86 10.72
CA LEU A 191 21.45 6.36 10.43
C LEU A 191 21.56 4.91 10.86
N VAL A 192 22.05 4.06 9.97
CA VAL A 192 22.21 2.62 10.22
C VAL A 192 23.65 2.22 9.89
N PRO A 193 24.36 1.53 10.79
CA PRO A 193 25.67 0.99 10.48
C PRO A 193 25.55 -0.15 9.45
N PHE A 194 26.55 -0.29 8.59
CA PHE A 194 26.73 -1.46 7.74
C PHE A 194 28.14 -2.04 7.88
N GLY A 195 28.26 -3.32 7.57
CA GLY A 195 29.43 -4.14 7.85
C GLY A 195 30.50 -4.01 6.77
N SER A 196 31.70 -4.47 7.10
CA SER A 196 32.84 -4.48 6.17
C SER A 196 32.55 -5.26 4.89
N LYS A 197 31.84 -6.40 4.97
CA LYS A 197 31.47 -7.20 3.80
C LYS A 197 30.55 -6.43 2.83
N ALA A 198 29.59 -5.68 3.35
CA ALA A 198 28.75 -4.80 2.55
C ALA A 198 29.58 -3.70 1.87
N ALA A 199 30.51 -3.08 2.60
CA ALA A 199 31.43 -2.09 2.03
C ALA A 199 32.29 -2.67 0.89
N MET A 200 32.85 -3.87 1.10
CA MET A 200 33.67 -4.58 0.11
C MET A 200 32.87 -4.99 -1.13
N ALA A 201 31.59 -5.30 -1.00
CA ALA A 201 30.72 -5.63 -2.14
C ALA A 201 30.22 -4.38 -2.87
N LEU A 202 29.92 -3.29 -2.14
CA LEU A 202 29.43 -2.03 -2.72
C LEU A 202 30.50 -1.31 -3.55
N ARG A 203 31.74 -1.21 -3.07
CA ARG A 203 32.83 -0.50 -3.78
C ARG A 203 33.02 -0.96 -5.24
N PRO A 204 33.22 -2.26 -5.55
CA PRO A 204 33.40 -2.73 -6.92
C PRO A 204 32.12 -2.66 -7.75
N TYR A 205 30.95 -2.58 -7.11
CA TYR A 205 29.66 -2.36 -7.79
C TYR A 205 29.41 -0.88 -8.13
N LEU A 206 29.82 0.04 -7.26
CA LEU A 206 29.70 1.47 -7.50
C LEU A 206 30.67 1.96 -8.57
N GLN A 207 31.84 1.30 -8.73
CA GLN A 207 32.83 1.64 -9.76
C GLN A 207 33.22 3.13 -9.77
N GLY A 208 33.32 3.75 -8.59
CA GLY A 208 33.67 5.17 -8.46
C GLY A 208 32.50 6.14 -8.64
N ARG A 209 31.27 5.68 -8.86
CA ARG A 209 30.07 6.54 -8.79
C ARG A 209 30.05 7.30 -7.45
N THR A 210 29.84 8.60 -7.52
CA THR A 210 29.77 9.52 -6.37
C THR A 210 28.37 10.05 -6.11
N SER A 211 27.46 9.89 -7.07
CA SER A 211 26.09 10.40 -6.98
C SER A 211 25.04 9.49 -7.62
N GLY A 212 23.79 9.71 -7.22
CA GLY A 212 22.61 9.06 -7.79
C GLY A 212 22.28 7.69 -7.18
N PRO A 213 21.37 6.92 -7.81
CA PRO A 213 20.86 5.69 -7.22
C PRO A 213 21.96 4.64 -7.09
N VAL A 214 22.05 4.03 -5.90
CA VAL A 214 22.99 2.93 -5.64
C VAL A 214 22.66 1.75 -6.54
N ILE A 215 21.41 1.28 -6.50
CA ILE A 215 20.94 0.10 -7.21
C ILE A 215 20.33 0.44 -8.57
N LEU A 216 20.97 -0.07 -9.63
CA LEU A 216 20.55 0.07 -11.01
C LEU A 216 20.10 -1.27 -11.62
N THR A 217 19.18 -1.20 -12.57
CA THR A 217 18.80 -2.30 -13.46
C THR A 217 19.95 -2.62 -14.43
N SER A 218 19.85 -3.73 -15.17
CA SER A 218 20.81 -4.06 -16.24
C SER A 218 20.85 -3.01 -17.35
N ARG A 219 19.81 -2.17 -17.46
CA ARG A 219 19.72 -1.04 -18.40
C ARG A 219 20.21 0.29 -17.81
N GLY A 220 20.81 0.29 -16.62
CA GLY A 220 21.32 1.49 -15.95
C GLY A 220 20.25 2.40 -15.33
N GLN A 221 18.98 2.02 -15.37
CA GLN A 221 17.89 2.77 -14.74
C GLN A 221 17.77 2.46 -13.23
N PRO A 222 17.28 3.38 -12.38
CA PRO A 222 17.01 3.10 -10.97
C PRO A 222 16.09 1.89 -10.80
N MET A 223 16.41 1.01 -9.85
CA MET A 223 15.57 -0.15 -9.57
C MET A 223 14.30 0.25 -8.80
N THR A 224 13.18 -0.41 -9.09
CA THR A 224 11.91 -0.24 -8.38
C THR A 224 11.53 -1.51 -7.61
N THR A 225 10.76 -1.38 -6.54
CA THR A 225 10.23 -2.54 -5.80
C THR A 225 9.10 -3.29 -6.53
N ARG A 226 8.72 -2.83 -7.72
CA ARG A 226 7.64 -3.36 -8.56
C ARG A 226 8.13 -3.53 -9.97
#